data_AF-A0AAJ1S345-F1
#
_entry.id   AF-A0AAJ1S345-F1
#
_cell.length_a   1.000
_cell.length_b   1.000
_cell.length_c   1.000
_cell.angle_alpha   90.00
_cell.angle_beta   90.00
_cell.angle_gamma   90.00
#
_symmetry.space_group_name_H-M   'P 1'
#
loop_
_entity.id
_entity.type
_entity.pdbx_description
1 polymer ?
#
loop_
_entity_poly.entity_id
_entity_poly.type
_entity_poly.pdbx_seq_one_letter_code
_entity_poly.pdbx_strand_id
1 'polypeptide(L)'
;MGMIDKFGRIADTYISERDQLLEADEERKRVFVGHSFWPTEVLRDSIILAAMMAVIAFYSWIIPPPLHSAADPFAQAGFVFPDWYVLFSYGYLRWGEYLPQYVIPAGPIGAFFGTPVIAWNAGWWGAFLTGFPVGILALPPFLGGREKRGVEDPWFATAGAVYLAHVWFISVFSINIFLELYSKDLSNYCWINSHSALFCGRQAPWTAEVFNAIPWVLTGIFVFAVIYFGVRWFTLNSIGARLNPVMGRQIAIGSLIAAVLISVVTWPIYDDGFWDYGGLGAMDDVSQLDAMRGQPSDTLVHQGKGNVWAEWEDDCLPYSETMGQAAWDDLGNDEDTDDWCLIAAANWVNWGIYQPTRTVLIDFSGDNG
;
A
#
# COMPACT_ATOMS: atom_id res chain seq x y z
N MET A 1 -21.30 -42.90 36.07
CA MET A 1 -20.74 -41.75 36.81
C MET A 1 -21.87 -40.83 37.17
N GLY A 2 -22.06 -40.57 38.47
CA GLY A 2 -23.11 -39.70 38.97
C GLY A 2 -22.85 -38.23 38.64
N MET A 3 -23.88 -37.40 38.78
CA MET A 3 -23.76 -35.95 38.59
C MET A 3 -22.75 -35.32 39.55
N ILE A 4 -22.64 -35.88 40.77
CA ILE A 4 -21.71 -35.45 41.83
C ILE A 4 -20.25 -35.69 41.44
N ASP A 5 -19.91 -36.85 40.86
CA ASP A 5 -18.54 -37.12 40.37
C ASP A 5 -18.12 -36.13 39.28
N LYS A 6 -19.06 -35.74 38.41
CA LYS A 6 -18.80 -34.76 37.35
C LYS A 6 -18.52 -33.37 37.93
N PHE A 7 -19.28 -32.94 38.95
CA PHE A 7 -19.04 -31.66 39.63
C PHE A 7 -17.73 -31.66 40.42
N GLY A 8 -17.41 -32.75 41.12
CA GLY A 8 -16.12 -32.90 41.83
C GLY A 8 -14.93 -32.79 40.86
N ARG A 9 -14.99 -33.47 39.71
CA ARG A 9 -13.94 -33.40 38.70
C ARG A 9 -13.79 -32.01 38.08
N ILE A 10 -14.89 -31.29 37.87
CA ILE A 10 -14.88 -29.89 37.39
C ILE A 10 -14.27 -28.97 38.45
N ALA A 11 -14.62 -29.15 39.72
CA ALA A 11 -14.06 -28.36 40.81
C ALA A 11 -12.55 -28.62 40.98
N ASP A 12 -12.12 -29.88 40.91
CA ASP A 12 -10.70 -30.24 40.95
C ASP A 12 -9.92 -29.64 39.77
N THR A 13 -10.44 -29.75 38.55
CA THR A 13 -9.79 -29.11 37.39
C THR A 13 -9.74 -27.59 37.52
N TYR A 14 -10.79 -26.97 38.07
CA TYR A 14 -10.80 -25.53 38.30
C TYR A 14 -9.77 -25.11 39.37
N ILE A 15 -9.69 -25.85 40.48
CA ILE A 15 -8.73 -25.60 41.56
C ILE A 15 -7.31 -25.83 41.07
N SER A 16 -7.06 -26.92 40.34
CA SER A 16 -5.72 -27.21 39.80
C SER A 16 -5.27 -26.16 38.80
N GLU A 17 -6.15 -25.73 37.89
CA GLU A 17 -5.84 -24.68 36.91
C GLU A 17 -5.65 -23.33 37.60
N ARG A 18 -6.48 -22.98 38.60
CA ARG A 18 -6.29 -21.77 39.40
C ARG A 18 -4.94 -21.77 40.09
N ASP A 19 -4.59 -22.87 40.77
CA ASP A 19 -3.35 -22.98 41.53
C ASP A 19 -2.16 -22.98 40.59
N GLN A 20 -2.27 -23.64 39.44
CA GLN A 20 -1.26 -23.58 38.37
C GLN A 20 -1.09 -22.17 37.78
N LEU A 21 -2.15 -21.37 37.70
CA LEU A 21 -2.08 -19.97 37.27
C LEU A 21 -1.52 -19.03 38.36
N LEU A 22 -1.75 -19.34 39.64
CA LEU A 22 -1.19 -18.60 40.78
C LEU A 22 0.30 -18.92 40.99
N GLU A 23 0.71 -20.16 40.71
CA GLU A 23 2.10 -20.63 40.80
C GLU A 23 2.90 -20.42 39.52
N ALA A 24 2.26 -19.99 38.43
CA ALA A 24 2.97 -19.71 37.18
C ALA A 24 3.97 -18.58 37.39
N ASP A 25 5.26 -18.93 37.32
CA ASP A 25 6.39 -18.02 37.51
C ASP A 25 6.32 -16.80 36.58
N GLU A 26 6.78 -15.63 37.06
CA GLU A 26 6.74 -14.38 36.29
C GLU A 26 7.61 -14.44 35.02
N GLU A 27 8.68 -15.25 35.03
CA GLU A 27 9.64 -15.40 33.93
C GLU A 27 9.55 -16.81 33.29
N ARG A 28 9.42 -16.88 31.96
CA ARG A 28 9.28 -18.17 31.29
C ARG A 28 10.65 -18.79 30.96
N LYS A 29 11.15 -19.64 31.85
CA LYS A 29 12.36 -20.45 31.57
C LYS A 29 12.03 -21.61 30.64
N ARG A 30 12.49 -21.54 29.38
CA ARG A 30 12.43 -22.65 28.43
C ARG A 30 13.79 -23.33 28.34
N VAL A 31 13.80 -24.65 28.36
CA VAL A 31 14.99 -25.41 27.98
C VAL A 31 15.22 -25.19 26.49
N PHE A 32 16.44 -24.78 26.11
CA PHE A 32 16.80 -24.66 24.70
C PHE A 32 16.74 -26.05 24.06
N VAL A 33 15.74 -26.25 23.21
CA VAL A 33 15.56 -27.47 22.43
C VAL A 33 15.78 -27.12 20.97
N GLY A 34 16.66 -27.86 20.29
CA GLY A 34 17.03 -27.60 18.90
C GLY A 34 18.10 -28.56 18.41
N HIS A 35 18.39 -28.52 17.12
CA HIS A 35 19.53 -29.23 16.55
C HIS A 35 20.81 -28.41 16.75
N SER A 36 21.97 -29.08 16.65
CA SER A 36 23.26 -28.39 16.63
C SER A 36 23.32 -27.43 15.43
N PHE A 37 23.88 -26.24 15.67
CA PHE A 37 24.05 -25.21 14.63
C PHE A 37 24.70 -25.79 13.36
N TRP A 38 25.77 -26.57 13.54
CA TRP A 38 26.43 -27.30 12.46
C TRP A 38 26.20 -28.81 12.59
N PRO A 39 25.95 -29.53 11.48
CA PRO A 39 25.74 -29.01 10.12
C PRO A 39 24.28 -28.65 9.82
N THR A 40 23.35 -29.06 10.68
CA THR A 40 21.92 -29.12 10.36
C THR A 40 21.30 -27.75 10.08
N GLU A 41 21.45 -26.78 10.99
CA GLU A 41 20.85 -25.45 10.80
C GLU A 41 21.59 -24.68 9.71
N VAL A 42 22.93 -24.78 9.62
CA VAL A 42 23.70 -24.12 8.55
C VAL A 42 23.30 -24.63 7.17
N LEU A 43 23.10 -25.93 6.99
CA LEU A 43 22.64 -26.49 5.71
C LEU A 43 21.24 -25.98 5.36
N ARG A 44 20.32 -25.99 6.32
CA ARG A 44 18.96 -25.47 6.15
C ARG A 44 18.95 -24.00 5.74
N ASP A 45 19.69 -23.16 6.45
CA ASP A 45 19.74 -21.72 6.20
C ASP A 45 20.42 -21.40 4.86
N SER A 46 21.42 -22.20 4.46
CA SER A 46 22.05 -22.08 3.15
C SER A 46 21.09 -22.40 2.00
N ILE A 47 20.24 -23.43 2.17
CA ILE A 47 19.20 -23.77 1.18
C ILE A 47 18.16 -22.65 1.08
N ILE A 48 17.71 -22.11 2.23
CA ILE A 48 16.76 -20.99 2.27
C ILE A 48 17.36 -19.75 1.59
N LEU A 49 18.61 -19.43 1.90
CA LEU A 49 19.32 -18.31 1.29
C LEU A 49 19.45 -18.47 -0.23
N ALA A 50 19.84 -19.66 -0.70
CA ALA A 50 19.93 -19.96 -2.13
C ALA A 50 18.58 -19.80 -2.83
N ALA A 51 17.49 -20.24 -2.19
CA ALA A 51 16.13 -20.04 -2.70
C ALA A 51 15.74 -18.56 -2.76
N MET A 52 16.03 -17.77 -1.71
CA MET A 52 15.79 -16.33 -1.70
C MET A 52 16.57 -15.61 -2.82
N MET A 53 17.85 -15.95 -3.02
CA MET A 53 18.68 -15.39 -4.08
C MET A 53 18.13 -15.73 -5.47
N ALA A 54 17.66 -16.97 -5.67
CA ALA A 54 17.05 -17.37 -6.94
C ALA A 54 15.78 -16.56 -7.24
N VAL A 55 14.92 -16.34 -6.23
CA VAL A 55 13.70 -15.52 -6.38
C VAL A 55 14.05 -14.06 -6.70
N ILE A 56 15.01 -13.46 -6.00
CA ILE A 56 15.43 -12.08 -6.25
C ILE A 56 16.01 -11.94 -7.66
N ALA A 57 16.91 -12.85 -8.08
CA ALA A 57 17.47 -12.84 -9.42
C ALA A 57 16.40 -13.00 -10.52
N PHE A 58 15.39 -13.83 -10.27
CA PHE A 58 14.25 -13.99 -11.16
C PHE A 58 13.41 -12.71 -11.28
N TYR A 59 13.11 -12.02 -10.17
CA TYR A 59 12.40 -10.74 -10.21
C TYR A 59 13.20 -9.64 -10.91
N SER A 60 14.52 -9.54 -10.64
CA SER A 60 15.40 -8.60 -11.32
C SER A 60 15.47 -8.84 -12.84
N TRP A 61 15.21 -10.08 -13.29
CA TRP A 61 15.14 -10.43 -14.70
C TRP A 61 13.80 -10.06 -15.35
N ILE A 62 12.67 -10.27 -14.65
CA ILE A 62 11.33 -9.95 -15.19
C ILE A 62 11.06 -8.45 -15.22
N ILE A 63 11.41 -7.75 -14.15
CA ILE A 63 11.10 -6.33 -13.97
C ILE A 63 12.41 -5.58 -13.74
N PRO A 64 13.22 -5.35 -14.80
CA PRO A 64 14.39 -4.51 -14.66
C PRO A 64 13.95 -3.11 -14.23
N PRO A 65 14.68 -2.47 -13.30
CA PRO A 65 14.34 -1.12 -12.88
C PRO A 65 14.40 -0.18 -14.08
N PRO A 66 13.39 0.69 -14.30
CA PRO A 66 13.46 1.68 -15.36
C PRO A 66 14.65 2.61 -15.11
N LEU A 67 15.45 2.87 -16.13
CA LEU A 67 16.49 3.90 -16.06
C LEU A 67 15.79 5.26 -16.13
N HIS A 68 15.77 5.97 -15.01
CA HIS A 68 15.31 7.35 -14.97
C HIS A 68 16.31 8.28 -15.67
N SER A 69 15.80 9.37 -16.24
CA SER A 69 16.65 10.46 -16.73
C SER A 69 17.49 11.04 -15.59
N ALA A 70 18.61 11.70 -15.95
CA ALA A 70 19.43 12.38 -14.96
C ALA A 70 18.61 13.39 -14.15
N ALA A 71 18.92 13.53 -12.85
CA ALA A 71 18.23 14.45 -11.97
C ALA A 71 18.41 15.90 -12.45
N ASP A 72 17.31 16.57 -12.74
CA ASP A 72 17.27 17.98 -13.14
C ASP A 72 16.60 18.81 -12.03
N PRO A 73 17.30 19.76 -11.40
CA PRO A 73 16.71 20.63 -10.37
C PRO A 73 15.70 21.65 -10.93
N PHE A 74 15.61 21.82 -12.26
CA PHE A 74 14.69 22.75 -12.91
C PHE A 74 13.47 22.07 -13.54
N ALA A 75 13.50 20.73 -13.69
CA ALA A 75 12.37 19.94 -14.16
C ALA A 75 11.80 19.10 -13.01
N GLN A 76 10.58 19.40 -12.62
CA GLN A 76 9.86 18.57 -11.65
C GLN A 76 9.30 17.36 -12.39
N ALA A 77 9.78 16.15 -12.08
CA ALA A 77 9.17 14.93 -12.58
C ALA A 77 7.69 14.91 -12.16
N GLY A 78 6.78 14.67 -13.11
CA GLY A 78 5.33 14.77 -12.89
C GLY A 78 4.79 13.87 -11.78
N PHE A 79 5.51 12.80 -11.43
CA PHE A 79 5.16 11.86 -10.36
C PHE A 79 6.40 11.41 -9.58
N VAL A 80 6.64 11.96 -8.39
CA VAL A 80 7.73 11.54 -7.49
C VAL A 80 7.13 10.92 -6.25
N PHE A 81 7.13 9.59 -6.19
CA PHE A 81 6.76 8.82 -5.01
C PHE A 81 8.01 8.10 -4.47
N PRO A 82 8.14 7.96 -3.15
CA PRO A 82 9.21 7.16 -2.59
C PRO A 82 8.90 5.67 -2.76
N ASP A 83 9.92 4.84 -2.51
CA ASP A 83 9.77 3.39 -2.56
C ASP A 83 8.67 2.87 -1.61
N TRP A 84 8.14 1.69 -1.95
CA TRP A 84 6.99 1.06 -1.27
C TRP A 84 7.14 0.95 0.26
N TYR A 85 8.36 0.75 0.76
CA TYR A 85 8.63 0.60 2.20
C TYR A 85 8.63 1.94 2.96
N VAL A 86 8.62 3.08 2.24
CA VAL A 86 8.58 4.45 2.80
C VAL A 86 7.21 5.10 2.60
N LEU A 87 6.33 4.53 1.76
CA LEU A 87 4.99 5.06 1.46
C LEU A 87 4.18 5.40 2.71
N PHE A 88 4.30 4.61 3.79
CA PHE A 88 3.57 4.90 5.02
C PHE A 88 3.93 6.28 5.60
N SER A 89 5.22 6.64 5.57
CA SER A 89 5.73 7.91 6.07
C SER A 89 5.34 9.08 5.16
N TYR A 90 5.34 8.85 3.85
CA TYR A 90 4.83 9.81 2.86
C TYR A 90 3.32 10.05 3.04
N GLY A 91 2.55 8.99 3.33
CA GLY A 91 1.13 9.09 3.65
C GLY A 91 0.86 9.93 4.89
N TYR A 92 1.71 9.89 5.92
CA TYR A 92 1.61 10.80 7.06
C TYR A 92 1.92 12.25 6.73
N LEU A 93 2.86 12.50 5.82
CA LEU A 93 3.16 13.84 5.33
C LEU A 93 1.95 14.43 4.60
N ARG A 94 1.33 13.65 3.71
CA ARG A 94 0.06 13.98 3.05
C ARG A 94 -1.07 14.19 4.06
N TRP A 95 -1.18 13.32 5.06
CA TRP A 95 -2.21 13.47 6.09
C TRP A 95 -2.01 14.73 6.95
N GLY A 96 -0.75 15.14 7.18
CA GLY A 96 -0.39 16.36 7.89
C GLY A 96 -0.88 17.65 7.24
N GLU A 97 -1.33 17.59 5.98
CA GLU A 97 -1.84 18.74 5.22
C GLU A 97 -3.25 19.13 5.66
N TYR A 98 -4.04 18.15 6.11
CA TYR A 98 -5.35 18.36 6.70
C TYR A 98 -5.29 18.82 8.15
N LEU A 99 -4.11 18.78 8.77
CA LEU A 99 -3.93 19.23 10.14
C LEU A 99 -3.68 20.75 10.18
N PRO A 100 -4.12 21.42 11.24
CA PRO A 100 -3.94 22.86 11.37
C PRO A 100 -2.47 23.27 11.29
N GLN A 101 -2.20 24.32 10.50
CA GLN A 101 -0.85 24.82 10.27
C GLN A 101 -0.65 26.15 11.00
N TYR A 102 0.46 26.26 11.72
CA TYR A 102 0.73 27.43 12.56
C TYR A 102 2.17 27.90 12.39
N VAL A 103 2.38 29.17 12.66
CA VAL A 103 3.69 29.81 12.62
C VAL A 103 4.02 30.22 14.05
N ILE A 104 4.94 29.50 14.69
CA ILE A 104 5.27 29.70 16.11
C ILE A 104 6.53 30.55 16.22
N PRO A 105 6.48 31.73 16.89
CA PRO A 105 7.68 32.51 17.17
C PRO A 105 8.64 31.69 18.04
N ALA A 106 9.84 31.42 17.53
CA ALA A 106 10.77 30.47 18.17
C ALA A 106 11.59 31.08 19.32
N GLY A 107 11.49 32.40 19.53
CA GLY A 107 12.12 33.10 20.66
C GLY A 107 13.63 32.85 20.74
N PRO A 108 14.20 32.66 21.95
CA PRO A 108 15.64 32.40 22.14
C PRO A 108 16.13 31.10 21.48
N ILE A 109 15.25 30.11 21.32
CA ILE A 109 15.56 28.82 20.69
C ILE A 109 15.75 29.02 19.17
N GLY A 110 14.93 29.87 18.55
CA GLY A 110 15.08 30.23 17.14
C GLY A 110 16.39 30.94 16.82
N ALA A 111 16.88 31.78 17.74
CA ALA A 111 18.18 32.43 17.61
C ALA A 111 19.36 31.43 17.65
N PHE A 112 19.20 30.30 18.35
CA PHE A 112 20.21 29.23 18.39
C PHE A 112 20.26 28.42 17.09
N PHE A 113 19.10 28.14 16.47
CA PHE A 113 19.00 27.39 15.22
C PHE A 113 18.99 28.26 13.94
N GLY A 114 19.24 29.57 14.07
CA GLY A 114 19.29 30.50 12.94
C GLY A 114 17.95 30.73 12.22
N THR A 115 16.83 30.34 12.84
CA THR A 115 15.48 30.43 12.27
C THR A 115 14.57 31.16 13.26
N PRO A 116 14.08 32.38 12.96
CA PRO A 116 13.30 33.18 13.92
C PRO A 116 11.92 32.57 14.25
N VAL A 117 11.52 31.54 13.52
CA VAL A 117 10.17 30.98 13.50
C VAL A 117 10.26 29.47 13.29
N ILE A 118 9.47 28.73 14.05
CA ILE A 118 9.20 27.31 13.79
C ILE A 118 7.92 27.23 12.98
N ALA A 119 8.03 26.78 11.74
CA ALA A 119 6.88 26.50 10.88
C ALA A 119 6.28 25.15 11.30
N TRP A 120 5.12 25.18 11.91
CA TRP A 120 4.31 24.01 12.21
C TRP A 120 3.46 23.68 10.98
N ASN A 121 4.12 23.16 9.95
CA ASN A 121 3.55 22.87 8.64
C ASN A 121 3.29 21.36 8.46
N ALA A 122 2.79 20.96 7.29
CA ALA A 122 2.56 19.55 6.94
C ALA A 122 3.83 18.69 7.09
N GLY A 123 5.01 19.22 6.75
CA GLY A 123 6.29 18.52 6.94
C GLY A 123 6.58 18.21 8.41
N TRP A 124 6.30 19.17 9.31
CA TRP A 124 6.42 18.94 10.75
C TRP A 124 5.44 17.86 11.23
N TRP A 125 4.17 17.95 10.82
CA TRP A 125 3.15 16.95 11.15
C TRP A 125 3.53 15.56 10.63
N GLY A 126 3.95 15.45 9.37
CA GLY A 126 4.37 14.20 8.76
C GLY A 126 5.54 13.55 9.49
N ALA A 127 6.57 14.34 9.84
CA ALA A 127 7.72 13.86 10.60
C ALA A 127 7.32 13.40 12.01
N PHE A 128 6.48 14.18 12.70
CA PHE A 128 5.99 13.84 14.04
C PHE A 128 5.12 12.57 14.03
N LEU A 129 4.16 12.48 13.11
CA LEU A 129 3.22 11.38 13.00
C LEU A 129 3.89 10.07 12.57
N THR A 130 4.89 10.15 11.68
CA THR A 130 5.73 8.98 11.30
C THR A 130 6.44 8.38 12.52
N GLY A 131 6.76 9.20 13.52
CA GLY A 131 7.36 8.74 14.77
C GLY A 131 6.45 7.80 15.58
N PHE A 132 5.12 7.87 15.45
CA PHE A 132 4.21 7.04 16.25
C PHE A 132 4.29 5.55 15.89
N PRO A 133 4.15 5.14 14.61
CA PRO A 133 4.28 3.73 14.28
C PRO A 133 5.64 3.14 14.62
N VAL A 134 6.72 3.92 14.40
CA VAL A 134 8.08 3.50 14.73
C VAL A 134 8.27 3.39 16.23
N GLY A 135 7.77 4.39 16.99
CA GLY A 135 7.81 4.40 18.45
C GLY A 135 7.05 3.23 19.06
N ILE A 136 5.84 2.93 18.56
CA ILE A 136 5.03 1.80 19.02
C ILE A 136 5.77 0.47 18.81
N LEU A 137 6.51 0.30 17.71
CA LEU A 137 7.33 -0.89 17.49
C LEU A 137 8.54 -0.99 18.42
N ALA A 138 9.08 0.15 18.88
CA ALA A 138 10.20 0.20 19.80
C ALA A 138 9.80 0.02 21.27
N LEU A 139 8.52 0.18 21.61
CA LEU A 139 8.00 0.05 22.98
C LEU A 139 8.02 -1.36 23.59
N PRO A 140 7.77 -2.48 22.87
CA PRO A 140 7.54 -3.79 23.50
C PRO A 140 8.63 -4.24 24.50
N PRO A 141 9.94 -4.04 24.24
CA PRO A 141 10.98 -4.37 25.21
C PRO A 141 10.88 -3.62 26.55
N PHE A 142 10.22 -2.46 26.59
CA PHE A 142 10.12 -1.59 27.77
C PHE A 142 8.81 -1.76 28.55
N LEU A 143 7.81 -2.46 27.98
CA LEU A 143 6.49 -2.62 28.59
C LEU A 143 6.44 -3.68 29.71
N GLY A 144 7.55 -4.41 29.94
CA GLY A 144 7.64 -5.46 30.96
C GLY A 144 6.64 -6.61 30.76
N GLY A 145 6.58 -7.51 31.73
CA GLY A 145 5.65 -8.65 31.72
C GLY A 145 6.21 -9.94 31.12
N ARG A 146 5.43 -11.02 31.29
CA ARG A 146 5.81 -12.39 30.90
C ARG A 146 5.89 -12.53 29.38
N GLU A 147 6.87 -13.28 28.87
CA GLU A 147 6.99 -13.57 27.45
C GLU A 147 5.87 -14.48 26.97
N LYS A 148 4.98 -13.91 26.14
CA LYS A 148 3.86 -14.62 25.53
C LYS A 148 4.07 -14.74 24.04
N ARG A 149 3.62 -15.86 23.46
CA ARG A 149 3.46 -15.95 21.99
C ARG A 149 2.28 -15.07 21.58
N GLY A 150 2.29 -14.52 20.36
CA GLY A 150 1.14 -13.75 19.86
C GLY A 150 -0.19 -14.52 19.93
N VAL A 151 -0.15 -15.84 19.74
CA VAL A 151 -1.35 -16.70 19.86
C VAL A 151 -1.86 -16.84 21.31
N GLU A 152 -1.00 -16.64 22.30
CA GLU A 152 -1.34 -16.74 23.73
C GLU A 152 -1.89 -15.40 24.27
N ASP A 153 -1.61 -14.26 23.61
CA ASP A 153 -2.10 -12.93 23.97
C ASP A 153 -2.95 -12.32 22.85
N PRO A 154 -4.27 -12.58 22.84
CA PRO A 154 -5.15 -12.11 21.76
C PRO A 154 -5.22 -10.59 21.68
N TRP A 155 -4.96 -9.86 22.78
CA TRP A 155 -4.95 -8.40 22.77
C TRP A 155 -3.72 -7.87 22.03
N PHE A 156 -2.54 -8.38 22.37
CA PHE A 156 -1.29 -7.97 21.71
C PHE A 156 -1.26 -8.39 20.23
N ALA A 157 -1.79 -9.57 19.89
CA ALA A 157 -1.94 -9.99 18.50
C ALA A 157 -2.92 -9.12 17.71
N THR A 158 -4.06 -8.76 18.31
CA THR A 158 -5.01 -7.84 17.67
C THR A 158 -4.37 -6.47 17.45
N ALA A 159 -3.66 -5.92 18.45
CA ALA A 159 -2.95 -4.65 18.32
C ALA A 159 -1.90 -4.68 17.19
N GLY A 160 -1.15 -5.78 17.06
CA GLY A 160 -0.20 -5.97 15.94
C GLY A 160 -0.89 -6.05 14.58
N ALA A 161 -2.04 -6.73 14.47
CA ALA A 161 -2.79 -6.78 13.22
C ALA A 161 -3.35 -5.40 12.83
N VAL A 162 -3.85 -4.63 13.81
CA VAL A 162 -4.33 -3.25 13.61
C VAL A 162 -3.20 -2.32 13.19
N TYR A 163 -2.03 -2.48 13.81
CA TYR A 163 -0.83 -1.76 13.42
C TYR A 163 -0.48 -2.00 11.94
N LEU A 164 -0.46 -3.26 11.50
CA LEU A 164 -0.18 -3.61 10.11
C LEU A 164 -1.26 -3.07 9.16
N ALA A 165 -2.53 -3.20 9.54
CA ALA A 165 -3.65 -2.65 8.77
C ALA A 165 -3.53 -1.13 8.60
N HIS A 166 -3.15 -0.42 9.65
CA HIS A 166 -2.97 1.03 9.65
C HIS A 166 -1.77 1.47 8.81
N VAL A 167 -0.59 0.84 8.98
CA VAL A 167 0.60 1.13 8.17
C VAL A 167 0.31 0.89 6.69
N TRP A 168 -0.43 -0.17 6.38
CA TRP A 168 -0.80 -0.44 5.01
C TRP A 168 -1.86 0.53 4.49
N PHE A 169 -2.90 0.86 5.27
CA PHE A 169 -3.88 1.88 4.92
C PHE A 169 -3.22 3.23 4.59
N ILE A 170 -2.32 3.73 5.44
CA ILE A 170 -1.65 5.02 5.22
C ILE A 170 -0.65 4.96 4.05
N SER A 171 -0.06 3.80 3.75
CA SER A 171 0.72 3.58 2.53
C SER A 171 -0.14 3.65 1.27
N VAL A 172 -1.30 2.98 1.26
CA VAL A 172 -2.25 3.03 0.14
C VAL A 172 -2.82 4.43 0.00
N PHE A 173 -3.09 5.12 1.12
CA PHE A 173 -3.51 6.52 1.15
C PHE A 173 -2.56 7.41 0.33
N SER A 174 -1.26 7.16 0.47
CA SER A 174 -0.23 7.95 -0.18
C SER A 174 -0.21 7.83 -1.71
N ILE A 175 -0.77 6.75 -2.28
CA ILE A 175 -0.81 6.45 -3.72
C ILE A 175 -2.23 6.48 -4.31
N ASN A 176 -3.15 7.22 -3.68
CA ASN A 176 -4.56 7.30 -4.10
C ASN A 176 -4.77 7.52 -5.60
N ILE A 177 -3.99 8.44 -6.17
CA ILE A 177 -4.12 8.87 -7.56
C ILE A 177 -3.80 7.73 -8.54
N PHE A 178 -2.94 6.78 -8.16
CA PHE A 178 -2.71 5.58 -8.95
C PHE A 178 -3.92 4.65 -8.91
N LEU A 179 -4.57 4.50 -7.76
CA LEU A 179 -5.78 3.69 -7.68
C LEU A 179 -6.89 4.28 -8.55
N GLU A 180 -7.02 5.61 -8.59
CA GLU A 180 -7.96 6.28 -9.49
C GLU A 180 -7.58 6.09 -10.98
N LEU A 181 -6.30 6.14 -11.33
CA LEU A 181 -5.85 5.91 -12.70
C LEU A 181 -6.08 4.46 -13.15
N TYR A 182 -5.74 3.49 -12.29
CA TYR A 182 -5.84 2.05 -12.57
C TYR A 182 -7.25 1.46 -12.38
N SER A 183 -8.15 2.18 -11.72
CA SER A 183 -9.57 1.80 -11.58
C SER A 183 -10.44 2.24 -12.75
N LYS A 184 -9.89 3.00 -13.72
CA LYS A 184 -10.62 3.32 -14.95
C LYS A 184 -10.67 2.08 -15.85
N ASP A 185 -11.89 1.71 -16.24
CA ASP A 185 -12.11 0.63 -17.21
C ASP A 185 -11.67 1.10 -18.61
N LEU A 186 -10.39 0.93 -18.89
CA LEU A 186 -9.79 1.29 -20.16
C LEU A 186 -10.05 0.16 -21.16
N SER A 187 -10.94 0.40 -22.12
CA SER A 187 -11.18 -0.52 -23.23
C SER A 187 -10.01 -0.55 -24.23
N ASN A 188 -9.19 0.50 -24.26
CA ASN A 188 -8.14 0.74 -25.25
C ASN A 188 -6.80 1.04 -24.53
N TYR A 189 -6.36 0.15 -23.66
CA TYR A 189 -5.03 0.27 -23.06
C TYR A 189 -4.05 -0.59 -23.86
N CYS A 190 -2.99 0.03 -24.38
CA CYS A 190 -1.88 -0.70 -24.96
C CYS A 190 -0.58 -0.41 -24.22
N TRP A 191 0.29 -1.40 -24.19
CA TRP A 191 1.62 -1.28 -23.62
C TRP A 191 2.64 -2.05 -24.46
N ILE A 192 3.90 -1.65 -24.31
CA ILE A 192 5.03 -2.28 -24.97
C ILE A 192 5.68 -3.27 -23.99
N ASN A 193 6.02 -4.47 -24.46
CA ASN A 193 6.80 -5.41 -23.66
C ASN A 193 8.32 -5.18 -23.82
N SER A 194 9.14 -5.97 -23.11
CA SER A 194 10.61 -5.91 -23.20
C SER A 194 11.20 -6.27 -24.59
N HIS A 195 10.37 -6.69 -25.54
CA HIS A 195 10.76 -7.04 -26.91
C HIS A 195 10.03 -6.14 -27.93
N SER A 196 9.63 -4.94 -27.51
CA SER A 196 8.96 -3.95 -28.34
C SER A 196 7.75 -4.45 -29.14
N ALA A 197 7.06 -5.46 -28.61
CA ALA A 197 5.81 -5.95 -29.14
C ALA A 197 4.67 -5.19 -28.48
N LEU A 198 3.75 -4.68 -29.31
CA LEU A 198 2.57 -3.95 -28.84
C LEU A 198 1.51 -4.95 -28.36
N PHE A 199 1.11 -4.79 -27.10
CA PHE A 199 -0.02 -5.51 -26.55
C PHE A 199 -1.14 -4.55 -26.21
N CYS A 200 -2.31 -4.76 -26.83
CA CYS A 200 -3.51 -3.99 -26.53
C CYS A 200 -4.58 -4.90 -25.91
N GLY A 201 -5.34 -4.34 -24.97
CA GLY A 201 -6.47 -5.03 -24.37
C GLY A 201 -7.24 -4.19 -23.37
N ARG A 202 -8.29 -4.80 -22.80
CA ARG A 202 -9.03 -4.19 -21.70
C ARG A 202 -8.22 -4.28 -20.42
N GLN A 203 -7.91 -3.14 -19.82
CA GLN A 203 -7.44 -3.09 -18.44
C GLN A 203 -8.65 -3.15 -17.52
N ALA A 204 -8.97 -4.34 -17.03
CA ALA A 204 -10.12 -4.52 -16.18
C ALA A 204 -9.87 -3.87 -14.80
N PRO A 205 -10.80 -3.04 -14.28
CA PRO A 205 -10.58 -2.18 -13.11
C PRO A 205 -10.55 -2.96 -11.79
N TRP A 206 -10.93 -4.23 -11.81
CA TRP A 206 -11.12 -5.05 -10.61
C TRP A 206 -9.87 -5.15 -9.73
N THR A 207 -8.65 -5.08 -10.30
CA THR A 207 -7.41 -5.15 -9.52
C THR A 207 -7.27 -3.95 -8.60
N ALA A 208 -7.55 -2.75 -9.10
CA ALA A 208 -7.53 -1.51 -8.33
C ALA A 208 -8.68 -1.48 -7.31
N GLU A 209 -9.88 -1.91 -7.70
CA GLU A 209 -11.04 -2.01 -6.80
C GLU A 209 -10.78 -2.98 -5.63
N VAL A 210 -10.26 -4.18 -5.93
CA VAL A 210 -9.91 -5.16 -4.89
C VAL A 210 -8.81 -4.61 -4.00
N PHE A 211 -7.77 -4.01 -4.58
CA PHE A 211 -6.67 -3.44 -3.81
C PHE A 211 -7.14 -2.30 -2.88
N ASN A 212 -8.08 -1.46 -3.34
CA ASN A 212 -8.70 -0.40 -2.54
C ASN A 212 -9.68 -0.94 -1.48
N ALA A 213 -10.33 -2.07 -1.73
CA ALA A 213 -11.27 -2.66 -0.77
C ALA A 213 -10.57 -3.31 0.43
N ILE A 214 -9.38 -3.88 0.25
CA ILE A 214 -8.73 -4.67 1.30
C ILE A 214 -8.43 -3.79 2.58
N PRO A 215 -7.96 -2.51 2.53
CA PRO A 215 -7.71 -1.72 3.74
C PRO A 215 -9.00 -1.46 4.50
N TRP A 216 -10.08 -1.21 3.77
CA TRP A 216 -11.40 -1.03 4.35
C TRP A 216 -11.92 -2.28 5.04
N VAL A 217 -11.72 -3.46 4.44
CA VAL A 217 -12.06 -4.75 5.07
C VAL A 217 -11.29 -4.93 6.37
N LEU A 218 -10.00 -4.59 6.41
CA LEU A 218 -9.21 -4.64 7.65
C LEU A 218 -9.71 -3.65 8.70
N THR A 219 -10.11 -2.43 8.30
CA THR A 219 -10.77 -1.47 9.21
C THR A 219 -12.07 -2.05 9.76
N GLY A 220 -12.88 -2.74 8.95
CA GLY A 220 -14.06 -3.45 9.42
C GLY A 220 -13.76 -4.53 10.46
N ILE A 221 -12.69 -5.31 10.26
CA ILE A 221 -12.21 -6.31 11.25
C ILE A 221 -11.74 -5.62 12.54
N PHE A 222 -11.08 -4.47 12.44
CA PHE A 222 -10.68 -3.69 13.60
C PHE A 222 -11.89 -3.17 14.38
N VAL A 223 -12.85 -2.55 13.70
CA VAL A 223 -14.10 -2.08 14.32
C VAL A 223 -14.82 -3.23 15.02
N PHE A 224 -14.87 -4.42 14.38
CA PHE A 224 -15.38 -5.63 15.03
C PHE A 224 -14.63 -5.94 16.33
N ALA A 225 -13.29 -5.97 16.30
CA ALA A 225 -12.50 -6.28 17.48
C ALA A 225 -12.73 -5.27 18.62
N VAL A 226 -12.75 -3.97 18.30
CA VAL A 226 -13.00 -2.89 19.28
C VAL A 226 -14.37 -3.06 19.92
N ILE A 227 -15.42 -3.25 19.12
CA ILE A 227 -16.79 -3.43 19.62
C ILE A 227 -16.85 -4.73 20.44
N TYR A 228 -16.29 -5.83 19.94
CA TYR A 228 -16.31 -7.12 20.60
C TYR A 228 -15.63 -7.07 21.97
N PHE A 229 -14.39 -6.60 22.03
CA PHE A 229 -13.64 -6.52 23.29
C PHE A 229 -14.23 -5.48 24.23
N GLY A 230 -14.71 -4.33 23.72
CA GLY A 230 -15.37 -3.30 24.52
C GLY A 230 -16.66 -3.81 25.17
N VAL A 231 -17.55 -4.41 24.38
CA VAL A 231 -18.81 -4.99 24.88
C VAL A 231 -18.51 -6.15 25.82
N ARG A 232 -17.59 -7.06 25.46
CA ARG A 232 -17.23 -8.20 26.30
C ARG A 232 -16.65 -7.75 27.64
N TRP A 233 -15.76 -6.76 27.65
CA TRP A 233 -15.21 -6.17 28.87
C TRP A 233 -16.30 -5.57 29.76
N PHE A 234 -17.20 -4.77 29.19
CA PHE A 234 -18.32 -4.18 29.92
C PHE A 234 -19.24 -5.26 30.50
N THR A 235 -19.55 -6.31 29.72
CA THR A 235 -20.44 -7.40 30.14
C THR A 235 -19.81 -8.25 31.23
N LEU A 236 -18.49 -8.50 31.16
CA LEU A 236 -17.74 -9.20 32.21
C LEU A 236 -17.74 -8.41 33.53
N ASN A 237 -17.53 -7.10 33.48
CA ASN A 237 -17.51 -6.26 34.68
C ASN A 237 -18.90 -6.06 35.30
N SER A 238 -19.96 -6.04 34.48
CA SER A 238 -21.33 -5.82 34.96
C SER A 238 -22.02 -7.11 35.42
N ILE A 239 -21.83 -8.23 34.72
CA ILE A 239 -22.57 -9.48 34.94
C ILE A 239 -21.69 -10.56 35.61
N GLY A 240 -20.37 -10.43 35.54
CA GLY A 240 -19.41 -11.33 36.20
C GLY A 240 -19.58 -12.79 35.77
N ALA A 241 -19.59 -13.71 36.74
CA ALA A 241 -19.64 -15.16 36.53
C ALA A 241 -20.94 -15.70 35.89
N ARG A 242 -21.97 -14.86 35.70
CA ARG A 242 -23.24 -15.27 35.05
C ARG A 242 -23.15 -15.26 33.52
N LEU A 243 -22.03 -14.84 32.94
CA LEU A 243 -21.80 -14.81 31.51
C LEU A 243 -21.70 -16.23 30.96
N ASN A 244 -22.77 -16.70 30.31
CA ASN A 244 -22.81 -18.04 29.73
C ASN A 244 -22.17 -18.05 28.31
N PRO A 245 -21.76 -19.23 27.81
CA PRO A 245 -21.16 -19.34 26.46
C PRO A 245 -22.10 -18.86 25.33
N VAL A 246 -23.42 -18.95 25.54
CA VAL A 246 -24.43 -18.54 24.56
C VAL A 246 -24.45 -17.02 24.40
N MET A 247 -24.43 -16.26 25.50
CA MET A 247 -24.29 -14.80 25.50
C MET A 247 -22.96 -14.37 24.90
N GLY A 248 -21.86 -15.06 25.21
CA GLY A 248 -20.57 -14.81 24.57
C GLY A 248 -20.63 -14.92 23.04
N ARG A 249 -21.36 -15.93 22.53
CA ARG A 249 -21.60 -16.11 21.09
C ARG A 249 -22.49 -15.00 20.52
N GLN A 250 -23.55 -14.62 21.22
CA GLN A 250 -24.44 -13.53 20.81
C GLN A 250 -23.71 -12.19 20.76
N ILE A 251 -22.82 -11.91 21.71
CA ILE A 251 -21.96 -10.72 21.70
C ILE A 251 -21.05 -10.75 20.46
N ALA A 252 -20.37 -11.87 20.19
CA ALA A 252 -19.52 -11.99 19.01
C ALA A 252 -20.29 -11.75 17.69
N ILE A 253 -21.45 -12.39 17.53
CA ILE A 253 -22.28 -12.22 16.32
C ILE A 253 -22.83 -10.80 16.23
N GLY A 254 -23.30 -10.23 17.35
CA GLY A 254 -23.81 -8.86 17.41
C GLY A 254 -22.75 -7.82 17.05
N SER A 255 -21.53 -7.97 17.58
CA SER A 255 -20.38 -7.11 17.24
C SER A 255 -20.00 -7.25 15.76
N LEU A 256 -20.07 -8.46 15.20
CA LEU A 256 -19.78 -8.68 13.78
C LEU A 256 -20.81 -7.98 12.89
N ILE A 257 -22.11 -8.15 13.18
CA ILE A 257 -23.19 -7.49 12.43
C ILE A 257 -23.05 -5.97 12.53
N ALA A 258 -22.77 -5.42 13.72
CA ALA A 258 -22.57 -3.99 13.91
C ALA A 258 -21.38 -3.47 13.09
N ALA A 259 -20.24 -4.17 13.11
CA ALA A 259 -19.07 -3.77 12.36
C ALA A 259 -19.31 -3.82 10.84
N VAL A 260 -20.00 -4.85 10.35
CA VAL A 260 -20.38 -4.95 8.93
C VAL A 260 -21.32 -3.81 8.54
N LEU A 261 -22.35 -3.53 9.34
CA LEU A 261 -23.28 -2.42 9.07
C LEU A 261 -22.56 -1.07 9.03
N ILE A 262 -21.67 -0.80 9.98
CA ILE A 262 -20.85 0.42 9.98
C ILE A 262 -20.04 0.48 8.69
N SER A 263 -19.30 -0.59 8.37
CA SER A 263 -18.42 -0.65 7.19
C SER A 263 -19.17 -0.46 5.88
N VAL A 264 -20.39 -0.99 5.76
CA VAL A 264 -21.24 -0.82 4.56
C VAL A 264 -21.77 0.61 4.46
N VAL A 265 -22.24 1.19 5.57
CA VAL A 265 -22.79 2.56 5.58
C VAL A 265 -21.70 3.60 5.32
N THR A 266 -20.47 3.37 5.79
CA THR A 266 -19.35 4.29 5.59
C THR A 266 -18.54 4.00 4.33
N TRP A 267 -18.85 2.94 3.56
CA TRP A 267 -18.17 2.65 2.29
C TRP A 267 -18.22 3.81 1.29
N PRO A 268 -19.38 4.43 0.99
CA PRO A 268 -19.42 5.53 0.02
C PRO A 268 -18.56 6.72 0.46
N ILE A 269 -18.44 6.96 1.77
CA ILE A 269 -17.58 8.03 2.29
C ILE A 269 -16.10 7.68 2.09
N TYR A 270 -15.74 6.40 2.23
CA TYR A 270 -14.38 5.92 1.99
C TYR A 270 -14.03 5.93 0.50
N ASP A 271 -14.94 5.45 -0.35
CA ASP A 271 -14.75 5.28 -1.79
C ASP A 271 -14.82 6.62 -2.54
N ASP A 272 -15.85 7.45 -2.27
CA ASP A 272 -16.07 8.72 -2.96
C ASP A 272 -15.46 9.93 -2.23
N GLY A 273 -15.28 9.85 -0.91
CA GLY A 273 -14.99 11.02 -0.07
C GLY A 273 -13.53 11.15 0.36
N PHE A 274 -12.89 10.07 0.80
CA PHE A 274 -11.55 10.14 1.40
C PHE A 274 -10.43 10.40 0.38
N TRP A 275 -10.64 10.04 -0.88
CA TRP A 275 -9.65 10.11 -1.94
C TRP A 275 -9.68 11.42 -2.76
N ASP A 276 -10.80 12.14 -2.72
CA ASP A 276 -11.07 13.38 -3.46
C ASP A 276 -10.79 14.67 -2.64
N TYR A 277 -10.50 14.55 -1.34
CA TYR A 277 -10.04 15.70 -0.57
C TYR A 277 -8.62 16.04 -0.99
N GLY A 278 -8.40 17.30 -1.38
CA GLY A 278 -7.10 17.82 -1.78
C GLY A 278 -6.26 18.24 -0.56
N GLY A 279 -5.07 17.66 -0.44
CA GLY A 279 -4.00 18.11 0.47
C GLY A 279 -2.94 18.95 -0.27
N LEU A 280 -1.88 19.43 0.40
CA LEU A 280 -0.75 20.13 -0.26
C LEU A 280 -0.10 19.24 -1.33
N GLY A 281 -0.24 19.64 -2.58
CA GLY A 281 0.21 18.85 -3.73
C GLY A 281 -0.88 17.95 -4.32
N ALA A 282 -2.09 17.95 -3.73
CA ALA A 282 -3.28 17.93 -4.57
C ALA A 282 -3.37 19.29 -5.26
N MET A 283 -3.66 19.21 -6.54
CA MET A 283 -3.35 20.26 -7.50
C MET A 283 -4.43 21.33 -7.48
N ASP A 284 -4.16 22.46 -6.84
CA ASP A 284 -5.12 23.57 -6.68
C ASP A 284 -5.28 24.43 -7.95
N ASP A 285 -4.37 24.34 -8.94
CA ASP A 285 -4.44 25.18 -10.15
C ASP A 285 -4.26 24.39 -11.46
N VAL A 286 -5.26 24.52 -12.35
CA VAL A 286 -5.32 23.90 -13.69
C VAL A 286 -4.13 24.30 -14.57
N SER A 287 -3.53 25.47 -14.34
CA SER A 287 -2.37 25.93 -15.10
C SER A 287 -1.06 25.21 -14.75
N GLN A 288 -0.95 24.61 -13.55
CA GLN A 288 0.21 23.77 -13.21
C GLN A 288 0.06 22.35 -13.76
N LEU A 289 -1.18 21.88 -14.00
CA LEU A 289 -1.45 20.64 -14.73
C LEU A 289 -0.89 20.69 -16.15
N ASP A 290 -1.02 21.82 -16.84
CA ASP A 290 -0.53 22.02 -18.21
C ASP A 290 1.01 21.87 -18.30
N ALA A 291 1.75 22.16 -17.22
CA ALA A 291 3.21 22.02 -17.15
C ALA A 291 3.69 20.62 -16.72
N MET A 292 2.81 19.81 -16.13
CA MET A 292 3.11 18.45 -15.63
C MET A 292 2.55 17.34 -16.52
N ARG A 293 1.91 17.69 -17.65
CA ARG A 293 1.40 16.72 -18.61
C ARG A 293 2.56 16.06 -19.35
N GLY A 294 2.84 14.81 -19.00
CA GLY A 294 3.36 13.87 -19.97
C GLY A 294 2.27 13.65 -21.02
N GLN A 295 2.62 13.80 -22.29
CA GLN A 295 1.76 13.41 -23.39
C GLN A 295 2.18 12.03 -23.88
N PRO A 296 1.24 11.24 -24.42
CA PRO A 296 1.62 10.04 -25.13
C PRO A 296 2.49 10.42 -26.34
N SER A 297 3.55 9.66 -26.55
CA SER A 297 4.48 9.84 -27.65
C SER A 297 4.32 8.72 -28.66
N ASP A 298 4.60 9.03 -29.92
CA ASP A 298 4.75 8.06 -30.98
C ASP A 298 5.76 6.98 -30.56
N THR A 299 5.49 5.75 -30.97
CA THR A 299 6.22 4.59 -30.44
C THR A 299 6.63 3.65 -31.55
N LEU A 300 7.85 3.17 -31.43
CA LEU A 300 8.38 2.15 -32.31
C LEU A 300 7.92 0.76 -31.87
N VAL A 301 7.38 0.02 -32.82
CA VAL A 301 6.88 -1.34 -32.63
C VAL A 301 7.52 -2.25 -33.67
N HIS A 302 7.87 -3.46 -33.24
CA HIS A 302 8.39 -4.48 -34.15
C HIS A 302 7.31 -5.02 -35.09
N GLN A 303 7.63 -5.08 -36.38
CA GLN A 303 6.72 -5.59 -37.37
C GLN A 303 6.41 -7.08 -37.15
N GLY A 304 5.14 -7.45 -37.30
CA GLY A 304 4.68 -8.84 -37.16
C GLY A 304 4.72 -9.40 -35.73
N LYS A 305 4.87 -8.54 -34.70
CA LYS A 305 4.88 -8.93 -33.28
C LYS A 305 3.72 -8.30 -32.52
N GLY A 306 3.24 -8.98 -31.48
CA GLY A 306 2.14 -8.52 -30.61
C GLY A 306 0.83 -9.29 -30.82
N ASN A 307 -0.12 -9.12 -29.90
CA ASN A 307 -1.41 -9.82 -29.96
C ASN A 307 -2.44 -9.12 -30.88
N VAL A 308 -2.19 -7.86 -31.22
CA VAL A 308 -3.08 -7.05 -32.06
C VAL A 308 -2.48 -6.65 -33.40
N TRP A 309 -1.28 -7.13 -33.75
CA TRP A 309 -0.58 -6.72 -34.99
C TRP A 309 -1.48 -6.68 -36.23
N ALA A 310 -2.30 -7.71 -36.45
CA ALA A 310 -3.20 -7.80 -37.61
C ALA A 310 -4.27 -6.69 -37.70
N GLU A 311 -4.54 -5.97 -36.62
CA GLU A 311 -5.44 -4.81 -36.58
C GLU A 311 -4.69 -3.50 -36.83
N TRP A 312 -3.40 -3.43 -36.49
CA TRP A 312 -2.60 -2.19 -36.48
C TRP A 312 -1.57 -2.13 -37.61
N GLU A 313 -1.43 -3.18 -38.41
CA GLU A 313 -0.50 -3.25 -39.54
C GLU A 313 -0.76 -2.13 -40.56
N ASP A 314 -2.01 -1.72 -40.75
CA ASP A 314 -2.37 -0.64 -41.67
C ASP A 314 -2.03 0.76 -41.12
N ASP A 315 -1.95 0.92 -39.80
CA ASP A 315 -1.66 2.20 -39.10
C ASP A 315 -0.17 2.35 -38.75
N CYS A 316 0.65 1.37 -39.13
CA CYS A 316 2.07 1.26 -38.87
C CYS A 316 2.85 2.00 -39.97
N LEU A 317 3.41 3.17 -39.63
CA LEU A 317 4.08 4.05 -40.57
C LEU A 317 5.55 3.64 -40.76
N PRO A 318 6.04 3.52 -42.01
CA PRO A 318 7.40 3.11 -42.28
C PRO A 318 8.42 4.21 -41.94
N TYR A 319 9.67 3.80 -41.73
CA TYR A 319 10.78 4.72 -41.45
C TYR A 319 10.92 5.83 -42.50
N SER A 320 10.72 5.52 -43.78
CA SER A 320 10.83 6.50 -44.88
C SER A 320 9.90 7.69 -44.75
N GLU A 321 8.77 7.54 -44.06
CA GLU A 321 7.77 8.58 -43.86
C GLU A 321 7.92 9.27 -42.51
N THR A 322 8.62 8.64 -41.56
CA THR A 322 8.67 9.06 -40.15
C THR A 322 10.07 9.33 -39.62
N MET A 323 11.11 9.29 -40.48
CA MET A 323 12.51 9.51 -40.12
C MET A 323 12.83 10.84 -39.39
N GLY A 324 11.89 11.79 -39.36
CA GLY A 324 12.02 13.05 -38.63
C GLY A 324 11.45 13.05 -37.21
N GLN A 325 10.87 11.92 -36.76
CA GLN A 325 10.24 11.82 -35.44
C GLN A 325 11.24 11.44 -34.35
N ALA A 326 11.06 12.03 -33.16
CA ALA A 326 11.92 11.80 -32.00
C ALA A 326 11.92 10.33 -31.53
N ALA A 327 10.87 9.56 -31.84
CA ALA A 327 10.78 8.14 -31.49
C ALA A 327 11.92 7.28 -32.09
N TRP A 328 12.55 7.73 -33.18
CA TRP A 328 13.67 7.04 -33.82
C TRP A 328 15.03 7.34 -33.19
N ASP A 329 15.16 8.40 -32.38
CA ASP A 329 16.43 8.82 -31.78
C ASP A 329 16.95 7.81 -30.73
N ASP A 330 16.04 7.06 -30.12
CA ASP A 330 16.34 6.03 -29.11
C ASP A 330 16.61 4.64 -29.72
N LEU A 331 16.45 4.47 -31.03
CA LEU A 331 16.71 3.18 -31.70
C LEU A 331 18.21 2.91 -31.75
N GLY A 332 18.63 1.72 -31.31
CA GLY A 332 20.03 1.33 -31.31
C GLY A 332 20.61 1.33 -32.73
N ASN A 333 21.83 1.85 -32.91
CA ASN A 333 22.53 1.89 -34.20
C ASN A 333 22.74 0.51 -34.87
N ASP A 334 22.60 -0.58 -34.10
CA ASP A 334 22.78 -1.96 -34.56
C ASP A 334 21.47 -2.63 -35.01
N GLU A 335 20.33 -1.94 -34.92
CA GLU A 335 19.01 -2.45 -35.28
C GLU A 335 18.61 -2.02 -36.70
N ASP A 336 17.96 -2.92 -37.44
CA ASP A 336 17.52 -2.66 -38.80
C ASP A 336 16.19 -1.88 -38.77
N THR A 337 16.18 -0.65 -39.28
CA THR A 337 14.99 0.22 -39.30
C THR A 337 13.82 -0.40 -40.05
N ASP A 338 14.07 -1.36 -40.95
CA ASP A 338 13.03 -2.06 -41.71
C ASP A 338 12.24 -3.08 -40.85
N ASP A 339 12.79 -3.51 -39.71
CA ASP A 339 12.11 -4.42 -38.76
C ASP A 339 11.14 -3.68 -37.80
N TRP A 340 11.11 -2.34 -37.90
CA TRP A 340 10.37 -1.45 -37.03
C TRP A 340 9.39 -0.60 -37.81
N CYS A 341 8.36 -0.11 -37.12
CA CYS A 341 7.52 0.96 -37.63
C CYS A 341 7.01 1.83 -36.50
N LEU A 342 6.58 3.03 -36.86
CA LEU A 342 6.06 4.01 -35.93
C LEU A 342 4.54 3.92 -35.90
N ILE A 343 3.97 3.73 -34.72
CA ILE A 343 2.53 3.83 -34.50
C ILE A 343 2.26 5.14 -33.77
N ALA A 344 1.45 5.98 -34.40
CA ALA A 344 1.10 7.28 -33.84
C ALA A 344 0.36 7.11 -32.51
N ALA A 345 0.76 7.88 -31.49
CA ALA A 345 0.10 7.86 -30.18
C ALA A 345 -1.42 8.11 -30.30
N ALA A 346 -1.84 8.89 -31.31
CA ALA A 346 -3.24 9.16 -31.67
C ALA A 346 -4.09 7.90 -31.81
N ASN A 347 -3.50 6.82 -32.32
CA ASN A 347 -4.26 5.65 -32.70
C ASN A 347 -4.50 4.75 -31.48
N TRP A 348 -3.48 4.52 -30.64
CA TRP A 348 -3.52 3.48 -29.58
C TRP A 348 -3.69 3.99 -28.14
N VAL A 349 -3.69 5.30 -27.91
CA VAL A 349 -3.90 5.89 -26.57
C VAL A 349 -5.22 6.66 -26.53
N ASN A 350 -5.96 6.60 -25.41
CA ASN A 350 -7.10 7.48 -25.21
C ASN A 350 -6.64 8.87 -24.72
N TRP A 351 -6.34 9.75 -25.66
CA TRP A 351 -5.88 11.12 -25.39
C TRP A 351 -6.85 11.95 -24.54
N GLY A 352 -8.15 11.64 -24.57
CA GLY A 352 -9.16 12.30 -23.75
C GLY A 352 -8.94 12.09 -22.24
N ILE A 353 -8.20 11.06 -21.84
CA ILE A 353 -7.83 10.84 -20.44
C ILE A 353 -6.69 11.78 -20.01
N TYR A 354 -5.78 12.09 -20.93
CA TYR A 354 -4.64 12.99 -20.71
C TYR A 354 -5.03 14.48 -20.83
N GLN A 355 -6.08 14.77 -21.62
CA GLN A 355 -6.61 16.13 -21.83
C GLN A 355 -8.16 16.19 -21.72
N PRO A 356 -8.75 15.84 -20.55
CA PRO A 356 -10.20 15.61 -20.41
C PRO A 356 -11.09 16.83 -20.59
N THR A 357 -10.53 18.03 -20.47
CA THR A 357 -11.28 19.30 -20.57
C THR A 357 -11.15 19.97 -21.94
N ARG A 358 -10.40 19.38 -22.87
CA ARG A 358 -10.10 19.96 -24.19
C ARG A 358 -10.89 19.27 -25.28
N THR A 359 -11.46 20.07 -26.18
CA THR A 359 -12.16 19.57 -27.39
C THR A 359 -11.22 19.32 -28.56
N VAL A 360 -9.97 19.79 -28.47
CA VAL A 360 -8.92 19.65 -29.47
C VAL A 360 -7.68 19.15 -28.75
N LEU A 361 -7.08 18.08 -29.28
CA LEU A 361 -5.84 17.51 -28.77
C LEU A 361 -4.69 18.44 -29.13
N ILE A 362 -3.89 18.80 -28.13
CA ILE A 362 -2.70 19.63 -28.31
C ILE A 362 -1.47 18.77 -28.05
N ASP A 363 -0.58 18.71 -29.03
CA ASP A 363 0.78 18.24 -28.84
C ASP A 363 1.60 19.39 -28.23
N PHE A 364 2.00 19.24 -26.98
CA PHE A 364 2.75 20.24 -26.22
C PHE A 364 4.27 20.06 -26.31
N SER A 365 4.78 18.83 -26.49
CA SER A 365 6.23 18.58 -26.62
C SER A 365 6.73 18.55 -28.06
N GLY A 366 5.83 18.52 -29.04
CA GLY A 366 6.16 18.34 -30.46
C GLY A 366 6.72 16.95 -30.76
N ASP A 367 6.46 15.98 -29.88
CA ASP A 367 6.98 14.61 -30.00
C ASP A 367 6.14 13.73 -30.95
N ASN A 368 4.97 14.19 -31.39
CA ASN A 368 4.08 13.46 -32.30
C ASN A 368 3.93 14.18 -33.65
N GLY A 369 3.88 13.39 -34.72
CA GLY A 369 3.89 13.83 -36.12
C GLY A 369 2.57 14.23 -36.75
#